data_AF-A0A1F9AW04-F1
#
_entry.id   AF-A0A1F9AW04-F1
#
_cell.length_a   1.000
_cell.length_b   1.000
_cell.length_c   1.000
_cell.angle_alpha   90.00
_cell.angle_beta   90.00
_cell.angle_gamma   90.00
#
_symmetry.space_group_name_H-M   'P 1'
#
loop_
_entity.id
_entity.type
_entity.pdbx_description
1 polymer ?
#
loop_
_entity_poly.entity_id
_entity_poly.type
_entity_poly.pdbx_seq_one_letter_code
_entity_poly.pdbx_strand_id
1 'polypeptide(L)' 'MPEPSFDQFEATSLYCPRCKAPVPVRKRLLLVLPEGDEFEYLCAYCSCSVGTKIEKNAPQPEFIYKP' A
#
# COMPACT_ATOMS: atom_id res chain seq x y z
N MET A 1 23.89 -6.99 -13.80
CA MET A 1 23.55 -5.56 -13.83
C MET A 1 22.67 -5.30 -12.63
N PRO A 2 22.99 -4.36 -11.73
CA PRO A 2 22.07 -4.01 -10.65
C PRO A 2 20.83 -3.35 -11.29
N GLU A 3 19.65 -3.83 -10.92
CA GLU A 3 18.37 -3.37 -11.45
C GLU A 3 18.15 -1.89 -11.10
N PRO A 4 17.44 -1.11 -11.94
CA PRO A 4 17.21 0.30 -11.66
C PRO A 4 16.45 0.47 -10.34
N SER A 5 17.10 1.02 -9.32
CA SER A 5 16.54 1.26 -7.97
C SER A 5 15.48 2.39 -7.92
N PHE A 6 14.70 2.57 -8.99
CA PHE A 6 13.46 3.35 -8.94
C PHE A 6 12.34 2.40 -8.52
N ASP A 7 12.50 1.90 -7.30
CA ASP A 7 11.70 0.86 -6.66
C ASP A 7 10.36 1.48 -6.26
N GLN A 8 9.38 1.43 -7.16
CA GLN A 8 7.96 1.69 -6.93
C GLN A 8 7.58 3.03 -6.24
N PHE A 9 6.93 3.93 -6.99
CA PHE A 9 6.39 5.16 -6.39
C PHE A 9 5.32 4.85 -5.33
N GLU A 10 5.55 5.34 -4.12
CA GLU A 10 4.56 5.35 -3.03
C GLU A 10 3.89 6.71 -2.93
N ALA A 11 2.58 6.71 -2.70
CA ALA A 11 1.85 7.94 -2.45
C ALA A 11 2.17 8.42 -1.02
N THR A 12 2.95 9.50 -0.89
CA THR A 12 3.24 10.10 0.43
C THR A 12 2.09 10.95 0.93
N SER A 13 1.30 11.53 0.02
CA SER A 13 0.15 12.38 0.35
C SER A 13 -1.02 12.18 -0.61
N LEU A 14 -2.24 12.12 -0.07
CA LEU A 14 -3.48 12.07 -0.84
C LEU A 14 -4.50 13.06 -0.26
N TYR A 15 -5.47 13.46 -1.08
CA TYR A 15 -6.58 14.30 -0.61
C TYR A 15 -7.51 13.47 0.29
N CYS A 16 -7.75 13.94 1.51
CA CYS A 16 -8.73 13.33 2.39
C CYS A 16 -10.07 14.09 2.34
N PRO A 17 -11.19 13.45 1.97
CA PRO A 17 -12.49 14.12 1.91
C PRO A 17 -13.01 14.54 3.29
N ARG A 18 -12.53 13.88 4.37
CA ARG A 18 -12.93 14.19 5.75
C ARG A 18 -12.15 15.38 6.33
N CYS A 19 -10.85 15.45 6.07
CA CYS A 19 -9.99 16.58 6.48
C CYS A 19 -10.05 17.75 5.50
N LYS A 20 -10.58 17.52 4.29
CA LYS A 20 -10.70 18.50 3.18
C LYS A 20 -9.38 19.11 2.73
N ALA A 21 -8.29 18.36 2.86
CA ALA A 21 -6.94 18.80 2.57
C ALA A 21 -6.08 17.64 2.04
N PRO A 22 -4.98 17.93 1.32
CA PRO A 22 -3.92 16.95 1.11
C PRO A 22 -3.30 16.59 2.47
N VAL A 23 -3.27 15.31 2.78
CA VAL A 23 -2.76 14.77 4.05
C VAL A 23 -1.71 13.71 3.78
N PRO A 24 -0.73 13.53 4.69
CA PRO A 24 0.11 12.36 4.67
C PRO A 24 -0.73 11.10 4.86
N VAL A 25 -0.33 10.02 4.21
CA VAL A 25 -1.05 8.74 4.25
C VAL A 25 -0.20 7.63 4.86
N ARG A 26 -0.88 6.65 5.44
CA ARG A 26 -0.27 5.41 5.91
C ARG A 26 -0.74 4.28 5.01
N LYS A 27 0.20 3.48 4.51
CA LYS A 27 -0.09 2.28 3.71
C LYS A 27 -0.29 1.09 4.66
N ARG A 28 -1.36 0.32 4.45
CA ARG A 28 -1.68 -0.88 5.22
C ARG A 28 -2.03 -2.02 4.28
N LEU A 29 -1.41 -3.18 4.48
CA LEU A 29 -1.76 -4.38 3.74
C LEU A 29 -3.20 -4.80 4.09
N LEU A 30 -4.04 -4.92 3.07
CA LEU A 30 -5.39 -5.46 3.19
C LEU A 30 -5.40 -6.97 2.93
N LEU A 31 -4.79 -7.39 1.82
CA LEU A 31 -4.90 -8.75 1.33
C LEU A 31 -3.66 -9.15 0.53
N VAL A 32 -3.22 -10.40 0.72
CA VAL A 32 -2.20 -11.03 -0.11
C VAL A 32 -2.94 -11.84 -1.18
N LEU A 33 -2.76 -11.48 -2.46
CA LEU A 33 -3.33 -12.18 -3.60
C LEU A 33 -2.24 -12.95 -4.35
N PRO A 34 -2.60 -13.99 -5.13
CA PRO A 34 -1.62 -14.70 -5.95
C PRO A 34 -0.91 -13.78 -6.95
N GLU A 35 -1.62 -12.76 -7.46
CA GLU A 35 -1.08 -11.80 -8.42
C GLU A 35 -0.35 -10.61 -7.78
N GLY A 36 -0.36 -10.48 -6.44
CA GLY A 36 0.28 -9.38 -5.72
C GLY A 36 -0.41 -8.98 -4.40
N ASP A 37 0.14 -7.97 -3.74
CA ASP A 37 -0.39 -7.50 -2.46
C ASP A 37 -1.31 -6.29 -2.64
N GLU A 38 -2.52 -6.34 -2.08
CA GLU A 38 -3.44 -5.22 -2.01
C GLU A 38 -3.23 -4.42 -0.72
N PHE A 39 -3.01 -3.12 -0.88
CA PHE A 39 -2.85 -2.16 0.19
C PHE A 39 -3.94 -1.10 0.16
N GLU A 40 -4.29 -0.62 1.35
CA GLU A 40 -5.11 0.56 1.57
C GLU A 40 -4.24 1.74 2.04
N TYR A 41 -4.55 2.92 1.54
CA TYR A 41 -4.03 4.18 2.07
C TYR A 41 -5.04 4.80 3.02
N LEU A 42 -4.57 5.06 4.23
CA LEU A 42 -5.34 5.69 5.30
C LEU A 42 -4.83 7.09 5.57
N CYS A 43 -5.73 8.06 5.75
CA CYS A 43 -5.36 9.37 6.26
C CYS A 43 -4.63 9.23 7.61
N ALA A 44 -3.44 9.82 7.73
CA ALA A 44 -2.64 9.71 8.96
C ALA A 44 -3.29 10.37 10.19
N TYR A 45 -4.28 11.25 9.98
CA TYR A 45 -4.97 11.99 11.05
C TYR A 45 -6.31 11.37 11.45
N CYS A 46 -7.17 11.06 10.48
CA CYS A 46 -8.55 10.63 10.75
C CYS A 46 -8.83 9.15 10.38
N SER A 47 -7.80 8.43 9.93
CA SER A 47 -7.83 7.01 9.54
C SER A 47 -8.92 6.64 8.51
N CYS A 48 -9.43 7.62 7.77
CA CYS A 48 -10.36 7.37 6.67
C CYS A 48 -9.58 6.80 5.48
N SER A 49 -10.17 5.83 4.79
CA SER A 49 -9.66 5.32 3.52
C SER A 49 -9.64 6.41 2.47
N VAL A 50 -8.49 6.61 1.85
CA VAL A 50 -8.26 7.65 0.83
C VAL A 50 -7.76 7.08 -0.50
N GLY A 51 -7.57 5.76 -0.57
CA GLY A 51 -7.20 5.07 -1.81
C GLY A 51 -6.72 3.64 -1.56
N THR A 52 -6.50 2.91 -2.65
CA THR A 52 -5.96 1.54 -2.64
C THR A 52 -4.88 1.38 -3.72
N LYS A 53 -3.98 0.41 -3.54
CA LYS A 53 -2.93 0.06 -4.50
C LYS A 53 -2.71 -1.45 -4.47
N ILE A 54 -2.54 -2.05 -5.65
CA ILE A 54 -2.12 -3.45 -5.79
C ILE A 54 -0.69 -3.47 -6.30
N GLU A 55 0.19 -4.20 -5.61
CA GLU A 55 1.61 -4.36 -5.95
C GLU A 55 1.87 -5.78 -6.49
N LYS A 56 2.01 -5.89 -7.81
CA LYS A 56 2.07 -7.17 -8.55
C LYS A 56 3.38 -7.96 -8.44
N ASN A 57 4.36 -7.43 -7.70
CA ASN A 57 5.67 -8.05 -7.50
C ASN A 57 6.06 -7.98 -6.02
N ALA A 58 5.07 -8.09 -5.14
CA ALA A 58 5.36 -8.25 -3.74
C ALA A 58 6.07 -9.59 -3.53
N PRO A 59 7.13 -9.64 -2.69
CA PRO A 59 7.78 -10.90 -2.35
C PRO A 59 6.72 -11.84 -1.76
N GLN A 60 6.45 -12.92 -2.47
CA GLN A 60 5.45 -13.91 -2.09
C GLN A 60 5.81 -14.40 -0.68
N PRO A 61 4.96 -14.19 0.34
CA PRO A 61 5.27 -14.73 1.65
C PRO A 61 5.27 -16.26 1.51
N GLU A 62 6.40 -16.89 1.87
CA GLU A 62 6.47 -18.34 2.02
C GLU A 62 5.49 -18.74 3.12
N PHE A 63 4.24 -19.02 2.74
CA PHE A 63 3.24 -19.62 3.61
C PHE A 63 3.71 -21.04 3.92
N ILE A 64 4.57 -21.19 4.93
CA ILE A 64 4.85 -22.49 5.53
C ILE A 64 3.56 -22.90 6.24
N TYR A 65 2.69 -23.59 5.51
CA TYR A 65 1.53 -24.26 6.06
C TYR A 65 2.05 -25.43 6.92
N LYS A 66 2.32 -25.15 8.20
CA LYS A 66 2.52 -26.22 9.18
C LYS A 66 1.15 -26.81 9.50
N PRO A 67 0.94 -28.12 9.30
CA PRO A 67 -0.33 -28.79 9.59
C PRO A 67 -0.66 -28.76 11.09
#